data_AF-A0A7S4M4D9-F1
#
_entry.id   AF-A0A7S4M4D9-F1
#
_cell.length_a   1.000
_cell.length_b   1.000
_cell.length_c   1.000
_cell.angle_alpha   90.00
_cell.angle_beta   90.00
_cell.angle_gamma   90.00
#
_symmetry.space_group_name_H-M   'P 1'
#
loop_
_entity.id
_entity.type
_entity.pdbx_description
1 polymer ?
#
loop_
_entity_poly.entity_id
_entity_poly.type
_entity_poly.pdbx_seq_one_letter_code
_entity_poly.pdbx_strand_id
1 'polypeptide(L)'
;GDFDNLWVPTHMVHDAETDDKLAWLLLKWVHKQRKSEAAFKVLVQLPVANTDYPELEEIVETLKSSQLGCEVFRDPSARNQKAIKQSWGPYGEPPQITPDTPSS
;
A
#
# COMPACT_ATOMS: atom_id res chain seq x y z
N GLY A 1 7.04 -21.97 -8.40
CA GLY A 1 7.09 -21.63 -9.82
C GLY A 1 8.47 -21.13 -10.15
N ASP A 2 8.95 -21.33 -11.36
CA ASP A 2 10.21 -20.76 -11.85
C ASP A 2 9.97 -19.33 -12.34
N PHE A 3 10.75 -18.37 -11.84
CA PHE A 3 10.67 -16.95 -12.17
C PHE A 3 12.01 -16.39 -12.69
N ASP A 4 13.02 -17.22 -12.93
CA ASP A 4 14.40 -16.78 -13.14
C ASP A 4 14.58 -16.00 -14.46
N ASN A 5 13.77 -16.33 -15.48
CA ASN A 5 13.82 -15.71 -16.80
C ASN A 5 12.79 -14.59 -16.99
N LEU A 6 12.07 -14.21 -15.94
CA LEU A 6 11.10 -13.11 -16.01
C LEU A 6 11.74 -11.79 -15.61
N TRP A 7 11.45 -10.75 -16.38
CA TRP A 7 11.65 -9.40 -15.91
C TRP A 7 10.66 -9.12 -14.77
N VAL A 8 11.19 -8.79 -13.59
CA VAL A 8 10.39 -8.47 -12.40
C VAL A 8 10.78 -7.06 -11.95
N PRO A 9 9.80 -6.15 -11.78
CA PRO A 9 10.09 -4.78 -11.37
C PRO A 9 10.63 -4.76 -9.93
N THR A 10 11.71 -4.02 -9.72
CA THR A 10 12.31 -3.80 -8.39
C THR A 10 11.69 -2.62 -7.65
N HIS A 11 10.91 -1.80 -8.34
CA HIS A 11 10.25 -0.62 -7.78
C HIS A 11 8.77 -0.67 -8.14
N MET A 12 7.92 -0.48 -7.13
CA MET A 12 6.48 -0.38 -7.28
C MET A 12 6.03 0.94 -6.69
N VAL A 13 5.25 1.72 -7.45
CA VAL A 13 4.46 2.83 -6.88
C VAL A 13 3.14 2.25 -6.38
N HIS A 14 2.74 2.63 -5.18
CA HIS A 14 1.54 2.12 -4.51
C HIS A 14 0.66 3.30 -4.07
N ASP A 15 -0.53 3.44 -4.66
CA ASP A 15 -1.44 4.56 -4.44
C ASP A 15 -2.49 4.31 -3.34
N ALA A 16 -2.42 3.16 -2.66
CA ALA A 16 -3.28 2.74 -1.56
C ALA A 16 -4.58 2.07 -1.99
N GLU A 17 -4.81 1.91 -3.29
CA GLU A 17 -5.92 1.13 -3.80
C GLU A 17 -5.73 -0.37 -3.55
N THR A 18 -6.81 -1.13 -3.71
CA THR A 18 -6.84 -2.55 -3.31
C THR A 18 -6.12 -3.45 -4.33
N ASP A 19 -6.19 -3.08 -5.60
CA ASP A 19 -5.43 -3.71 -6.68
C ASP A 19 -3.92 -3.54 -6.49
N ASP A 20 -3.47 -2.37 -6.06
CA ASP A 20 -2.07 -2.14 -5.68
C ASP A 20 -1.63 -3.01 -4.50
N LYS A 21 -2.49 -3.22 -3.50
CA LYS A 21 -2.17 -4.16 -2.40
C LYS A 21 -1.98 -5.59 -2.92
N LEU A 22 -2.82 -6.03 -3.85
CA LEU A 22 -2.70 -7.35 -4.45
C LEU A 22 -1.39 -7.46 -5.28
N ALA A 23 -1.11 -6.47 -6.13
CA ALA A 23 0.11 -6.43 -6.92
C ALA A 23 1.35 -6.41 -6.02
N TRP A 24 1.33 -5.67 -4.92
CA TRP A 24 2.40 -5.66 -3.92
C TRP A 24 2.64 -7.05 -3.32
N LEU A 25 1.59 -7.74 -2.88
CA LEU A 25 1.71 -9.08 -2.31
C LEU A 25 2.26 -10.08 -3.32
N LEU A 26 1.84 -9.99 -4.59
CA LEU A 26 2.34 -10.83 -5.68
C LEU A 26 3.83 -10.58 -5.93
N LEU A 27 4.25 -9.32 -6.11
CA LEU A 27 5.65 -8.96 -6.34
C LEU A 27 6.53 -9.35 -5.16
N LYS A 28 6.08 -9.10 -3.93
CA LYS A 28 6.78 -9.53 -2.71
C LYS A 28 6.98 -11.03 -2.67
N TRP A 29 5.96 -11.81 -3.05
CA TRP A 29 6.06 -13.26 -3.13
C TRP A 29 7.05 -13.71 -4.20
N VAL A 30 7.02 -13.11 -5.40
CA VAL A 30 7.98 -13.40 -6.48
C VAL A 30 9.42 -13.08 -6.05
N HIS A 31 9.66 -11.92 -5.45
CA HIS A 31 10.98 -11.55 -4.94
C HIS A 31 11.50 -12.51 -3.87
N LYS A 32 10.60 -13.03 -3.02
CA LYS A 32 10.91 -14.09 -2.04
C LYS A 32 11.31 -15.42 -2.71
N GLN A 33 10.63 -15.82 -3.78
CA GLN A 33 11.04 -17.02 -4.53
C GLN A 33 12.44 -16.85 -5.16
N ARG A 34 12.79 -15.63 -5.57
CA ARG A 34 14.08 -15.29 -6.19
C ARG A 34 15.18 -14.90 -5.20
N LYS A 35 14.92 -14.91 -3.88
CA LYS A 35 15.84 -14.42 -2.84
C LYS A 35 16.37 -13.00 -3.12
N SER A 36 15.49 -12.12 -3.58
CA SER A 36 15.80 -10.76 -4.05
C SER A 36 14.98 -9.69 -3.33
N GLU A 37 14.45 -9.99 -2.15
CA GLU A 37 13.60 -9.09 -1.36
C GLU A 37 14.31 -7.78 -1.02
N ALA A 38 15.63 -7.81 -0.80
CA ALA A 38 16.43 -6.62 -0.52
C ALA A 38 16.47 -5.62 -1.70
N ALA A 39 16.18 -6.07 -2.92
CA ALA A 39 16.14 -5.22 -4.10
C ALA A 39 14.73 -4.66 -4.38
N PHE A 40 13.69 -5.17 -3.72
CA PHE A 40 12.31 -4.74 -3.96
C PHE A 40 11.93 -3.56 -3.07
N LYS A 41 11.47 -2.48 -3.70
CA LYS A 41 11.12 -1.23 -3.04
C LYS A 41 9.68 -0.84 -3.38
N VAL A 42 8.96 -0.36 -2.37
CA VAL A 42 7.61 0.17 -2.54
C VAL A 42 7.60 1.65 -2.21
N LEU A 43 7.14 2.45 -3.16
CA LEU A 43 6.99 3.89 -3.09
C LEU A 43 5.51 4.20 -2.88
N VAL A 44 5.11 4.49 -1.65
CA VAL A 44 3.71 4.85 -1.35
C VAL A 44 3.47 6.27 -1.85
N GLN A 45 2.58 6.42 -2.84
CA GLN A 45 2.21 7.71 -3.40
C GLN A 45 1.30 8.44 -2.43
N LEU A 46 1.75 9.60 -1.97
CA LEU A 46 0.97 10.51 -1.14
C LEU A 46 0.87 11.88 -1.81
N PRO A 47 -0.26 12.57 -1.69
CA PRO A 47 -0.34 13.97 -2.10
C PRO A 47 0.62 14.82 -1.25
N VAL A 48 0.94 16.02 -1.75
CA VAL A 48 1.67 17.01 -0.95
C VAL A 48 0.81 17.40 0.24
N ALA A 49 1.42 17.46 1.43
CA ALA A 49 0.72 17.91 2.63
C ALA A 49 0.15 19.31 2.41
N ASN A 50 -1.13 19.47 2.72
CA ASN A 50 -1.83 20.73 2.69
C ASN A 50 -2.76 20.84 3.91
N THR A 51 -3.38 22.00 4.09
CA THR A 51 -4.28 22.26 5.21
C THR A 51 -5.49 21.33 5.29
N ASP A 52 -5.82 20.64 4.19
CA ASP A 52 -7.02 19.81 4.10
C ASP A 52 -6.79 18.37 4.60
N TYR A 53 -5.52 17.97 4.84
CA TYR A 53 -5.15 16.61 5.22
C TYR A 53 -3.97 16.58 6.21
N PRO A 54 -4.12 17.14 7.43
CA PRO A 54 -3.07 17.13 8.45
C PRO A 54 -2.63 15.71 8.86
N GLU A 55 -3.49 14.71 8.71
CA GLU A 55 -3.22 13.30 9.03
C GLU A 55 -2.17 12.64 8.13
N LEU A 56 -1.83 13.25 6.97
CA LEU A 56 -0.84 12.69 6.05
C LEU A 56 0.55 12.52 6.68
N GLU A 57 0.95 13.43 7.58
CA GLU A 57 2.25 13.34 8.24
C GLU A 57 2.29 12.21 9.28
N GLU A 58 1.17 11.89 9.91
CA GLU A 58 1.05 10.73 10.81
C GLU A 58 1.19 9.42 10.02
N ILE A 59 0.60 9.34 8.82
CA ILE A 59 0.75 8.20 7.92
C ILE A 59 2.21 8.07 7.48
N VAL A 60 2.87 9.17 7.15
CA VAL A 60 4.30 9.17 6.78
C VAL A 60 5.17 8.64 7.90
N GLU A 61 4.92 9.07 9.14
CA GLU A 61 5.66 8.59 10.30
C GLU A 61 5.38 7.11 10.58
N THR A 62 4.14 6.67 10.41
CA THR A 62 3.76 5.26 10.49
C THR A 62 4.50 4.43 9.44
N LEU A 63 4.58 4.89 8.19
CA LEU A 63 5.30 4.20 7.12
C LEU A 63 6.80 4.13 7.39
N LYS A 64 7.42 5.22 7.85
CA LYS A 64 8.85 5.28 8.19
C LYS A 64 9.22 4.39 9.36
N SER A 65 8.37 4.33 10.38
CA SER A 65 8.56 3.49 11.57
C SER A 65 8.22 2.02 11.32
N SER A 66 7.49 1.72 10.24
CA SER A 66 7.13 0.35 9.88
C SER A 66 8.34 -0.46 9.40
N GLN A 67 8.34 -1.76 9.70
CA GLN A 67 9.30 -2.71 9.13
C GLN A 67 8.94 -3.13 7.69
N LEU A 68 8.03 -2.41 7.03
CA LEU A 68 7.52 -2.77 5.70
C LEU A 68 8.50 -2.38 4.58
N GLY A 69 9.51 -1.56 4.88
CA GLY A 69 10.52 -1.14 3.90
C GLY A 69 9.95 -0.22 2.81
N CYS A 70 8.90 0.53 3.13
CA CYS A 70 8.26 1.46 2.20
C CYS A 70 8.93 2.84 2.24
N GLU A 71 9.06 3.45 1.08
CA GLU A 71 9.50 4.83 0.90
C GLU A 71 8.27 5.70 0.54
N VAL A 72 8.27 6.98 0.91
CA VAL A 72 7.17 7.91 0.56
C VAL A 72 7.51 8.62 -0.74
N PHE A 73 6.59 8.60 -1.69
CA PHE A 73 6.66 9.35 -2.94
C PHE A 73 5.60 10.45 -2.93
N ARG A 74 6.01 11.72 -3.00
CA ARG A 74 5.08 12.87 -2.99
C ARG A 74 4.73 13.27 -4.41
N ASP A 75 3.44 13.26 -4.72
CA ASP A 75 2.93 13.67 -6.03
C ASP A 75 1.85 14.76 -5.88
N PRO A 76 2.13 16.00 -6.34
CA PRO A 76 1.16 17.11 -6.31
C PRO A 76 -0.13 16.85 -7.10
N SER A 77 -0.08 15.92 -8.06
CA SER A 77 -1.22 15.59 -8.92
C SER A 77 -2.04 14.40 -8.41
N ALA A 78 -1.64 13.79 -7.29
CA ALA A 78 -2.27 12.60 -6.74
C ALA A 78 -3.73 12.86 -6.30
N ARG A 79 -4.60 11.90 -6.63
CA ARG A 79 -6.06 11.94 -6.34
C ARG A 79 -6.54 10.76 -5.48
N ASN A 80 -5.60 10.10 -4.82
CA ASN A 80 -5.79 8.88 -4.04
C ASN A 80 -6.13 9.14 -2.56
N GLN A 81 -6.57 10.36 -2.19
CA GLN A 81 -6.86 10.74 -0.80
C GLN A 81 -7.87 9.79 -0.15
N LYS A 82 -8.89 9.37 -0.91
CA LYS A 82 -9.91 8.43 -0.43
C LYS A 82 -9.30 7.06 -0.11
N ALA A 83 -8.46 6.53 -0.99
CA ALA A 83 -7.82 5.23 -0.82
C ALA A 83 -6.85 5.24 0.37
N ILE A 84 -6.10 6.33 0.55
CA ILE A 84 -5.24 6.56 1.72
C ILE A 84 -6.07 6.54 3.01
N LYS A 85 -7.18 7.28 3.07
CA LYS A 85 -8.06 7.33 4.24
C LYS A 85 -8.68 5.98 4.59
N GLN A 86 -9.07 5.19 3.59
CA GLN A 86 -9.60 3.84 3.80
C GLN A 86 -8.53 2.87 4.30
N SER A 87 -7.27 3.08 3.89
CA SER A 87 -6.17 2.19 4.22
C SER A 87 -5.52 2.50 5.58
N TRP A 88 -5.48 3.78 5.99
CA TRP A 88 -4.76 4.22 7.20
C TRP A 88 -5.52 5.22 8.08
N GLY A 89 -6.74 5.61 7.74
CA GLY A 89 -7.55 6.48 8.59
C GLY A 89 -8.06 5.76 9.86
N PRO A 90 -8.63 6.49 10.83
CA PRO A 90 -9.28 5.91 12.02
C PRO A 90 -10.48 5.01 11.69
N TYR A 91 -10.92 4.99 10.42
CA TYR A 91 -11.94 4.12 9.85
C TYR A 91 -11.38 2.91 9.12
N GLY A 92 -10.14 2.49 9.40
CA GLY A 92 -9.72 1.11 9.22
C GLY A 92 -10.50 0.14 10.11
N GLU A 93 -11.81 0.37 10.30
CA GLU A 93 -12.68 -0.64 10.87
C GLU A 93 -12.62 -1.85 9.93
N PRO A 94 -12.34 -3.05 10.46
CA PRO A 94 -12.51 -4.25 9.68
C PRO A 94 -13.95 -4.25 9.13
N PRO A 95 -14.17 -4.75 7.91
CA PRO A 95 -15.52 -4.85 7.38
C PRO A 95 -16.40 -5.52 8.43
N GLN A 96 -17.44 -4.82 8.86
CA GLN A 96 -18.44 -5.37 9.77
C GLN A 96 -19.06 -6.54 9.03
N ILE A 97 -18.65 -7.77 9.36
CA ILE A 97 -19.31 -8.98 8.87
C ILE A 97 -20.69 -8.96 9.53
N THR A 98 -21.68 -8.42 8.84
CA THR A 98 -23.06 -8.57 9.27
C THR A 98 -23.39 -10.05 9.16
N PRO A 99 -23.69 -10.77 10.24
CA PRO A 99 -24.16 -12.13 10.13
C PRO A 99 -25.45 -12.10 9.31
N ASP A 100 -25.51 -12.92 8.26
CA ASP A 100 -26.69 -13.08 7.41
C ASP A 100 -27.91 -13.22 8.31
N THR A 101 -28.85 -12.28 8.18
CA THR A 101 -30.14 -12.40 8.85
C THR A 101 -30.83 -13.60 8.21
N PRO A 102 -31.21 -14.64 8.97
CA PRO A 102 -31.95 -15.74 8.40
C PRO A 102 -33.30 -15.19 7.95
N SER A 103 -33.57 -15.29 6.64
CA SER A 103 -34.88 -15.02 6.07
C SER A 103 -35.92 -15.86 6.81
N SER A 104 -36.85 -15.18 7.48
CA SER A 104 -38.09 -15.78 8.00
C SER A 104 -39.14 -15.84 6.90
#